data_AF-S9SIA1-F1
#
_entry.id   AF-S9SIA1-F1
#
_cell.length_a   1.000
_cell.length_b   1.000
_cell.length_c   1.000
_cell.angle_alpha   90.00
_cell.angle_beta   90.00
_cell.angle_gamma   90.00
#
_symmetry.space_group_name_H-M   'P 1'
#
loop_
_entity.id
_entity.type
_entity.pdbx_description
1 polymer ?
#
loop_
_entity_poly.entity_id
_entity_poly.type
_entity_poly.pdbx_seq_one_letter_code
_entity_poly.pdbx_strand_id
1 'polypeptide(L)'
;MNQVLMDQLNQWHEDDEHQRIVDTLLAIPENERDYKMKSRLVAAYNNLGLFEDALQQADRIAEEGQHDPLWHYRVGFTFYHVKRYEEAVQAFRTADQLQPGDEDIEYLMELSLTKSRKTATTRTTNCSQERSSLESEWISSDRAFFGYVS
;
A
#
# COMPACT_ATOMS: atom_id res chain seq x y z
N MET A 1 -22.95 -12.02 -8.85
CA MET A 1 -23.51 -11.69 -7.53
C MET A 1 -24.92 -11.15 -7.71
N ASN A 2 -25.89 -11.62 -6.91
CA ASN A 2 -27.25 -11.06 -6.92
C ASN A 2 -27.29 -9.69 -6.24
N GLN A 3 -28.14 -8.78 -6.72
CA GLN A 3 -28.35 -7.44 -6.19
C GLN A 3 -28.59 -7.41 -4.67
N VAL A 4 -29.38 -8.36 -4.15
CA VAL A 4 -29.71 -8.42 -2.71
C VAL A 4 -28.47 -8.55 -1.84
N LEU A 5 -27.55 -9.44 -2.21
CA LEU A 5 -26.30 -9.61 -1.47
C LEU A 5 -25.44 -8.33 -1.59
N MET A 6 -25.36 -7.74 -2.78
CA MET A 6 -24.60 -6.50 -2.98
C MET A 6 -25.09 -5.36 -2.09
N ASP A 7 -26.41 -5.16 -2.01
CA ASP A 7 -27.02 -4.12 -1.18
C ASP A 7 -26.75 -4.38 0.31
N GLN A 8 -26.79 -5.64 0.73
CA GLN A 8 -26.45 -6.04 2.10
C GLN A 8 -24.98 -5.77 2.44
N LEU A 9 -24.06 -6.07 1.53
CA LEU A 9 -22.63 -5.77 1.72
C LEU A 9 -22.37 -4.27 1.80
N ASN A 10 -23.11 -3.46 1.03
CA ASN A 10 -23.03 -2.01 1.11
C ASN A 10 -23.55 -1.51 2.46
N GLN A 11 -24.68 -2.02 2.94
CA GLN A 11 -25.22 -1.65 4.25
C GLN A 11 -24.21 -1.96 5.37
N TRP A 12 -23.64 -3.17 5.39
CA TRP A 12 -22.59 -3.51 6.36
C TRP A 12 -21.32 -2.69 6.22
N HIS A 13 -21.03 -2.16 5.03
CA HIS A 13 -19.90 -1.27 4.85
C HIS A 13 -20.18 0.09 5.51
N GLU A 14 -21.37 0.64 5.33
CA GLU A 14 -21.76 1.90 5.98
C GLU A 14 -21.92 1.77 7.50
N ASP A 15 -22.26 0.57 8.00
CA ASP A 15 -22.39 0.28 9.44
C ASP A 15 -21.05 -0.12 10.10
N ASP A 16 -19.91 0.01 9.40
CA ASP A 16 -18.57 -0.44 9.83
C ASP A 16 -18.48 -1.94 10.20
N GLU A 17 -19.44 -2.76 9.77
CA GLU A 17 -19.51 -4.21 9.97
C GLU A 17 -18.60 -4.98 8.98
N HIS A 18 -17.36 -4.54 8.80
CA HIS A 18 -16.46 -5.08 7.78
C HIS A 18 -16.07 -6.55 8.00
N GLN A 19 -15.96 -6.99 9.27
CA GLN A 19 -15.69 -8.41 9.57
C GLN A 19 -16.82 -9.30 9.05
N ARG A 20 -18.07 -8.85 9.13
CA ARG A 20 -19.23 -9.59 8.64
C ARG A 20 -19.23 -9.73 7.12
N ILE A 21 -18.76 -8.70 6.41
CA ILE A 21 -18.52 -8.76 4.96
C ILE A 21 -17.50 -9.85 4.64
N VAL A 22 -16.37 -9.85 5.36
CA VAL A 22 -15.32 -10.86 5.19
C VAL A 22 -15.86 -12.26 5.43
N ASP A 23 -16.48 -12.52 6.57
CA ASP A 23 -16.97 -13.84 6.95
C ASP A 23 -18.00 -14.37 5.94
N THR A 24 -18.92 -13.51 5.51
CA THR A 24 -19.98 -13.88 4.55
C THR A 24 -19.38 -14.22 3.19
N LEU A 25 -18.43 -13.43 2.70
CA LEU A 25 -17.80 -13.67 1.42
C LEU A 25 -16.82 -14.85 1.47
N LEU A 26 -16.13 -15.07 2.59
CA LEU A 26 -15.23 -16.19 2.77
C LEU A 26 -15.97 -17.54 2.85
N ALA A 27 -17.23 -17.54 3.32
CA ALA A 27 -18.08 -18.73 3.31
C ALA A 27 -18.46 -19.22 1.89
N ILE A 28 -18.39 -18.33 0.89
CA ILE A 28 -18.59 -18.68 -0.53
C ILE A 28 -17.28 -19.26 -1.07
N PRO A 29 -17.28 -20.41 -1.77
CA PRO A 29 -16.07 -20.95 -2.41
C PRO A 29 -15.39 -19.96 -3.36
N GLU A 30 -14.06 -19.93 -3.39
CA GLU A 30 -13.30 -18.93 -4.17
C GLU A 30 -13.62 -18.95 -5.68
N ASN A 31 -13.89 -20.14 -6.23
CA ASN A 31 -14.27 -20.33 -7.63
C ASN A 31 -15.67 -19.79 -7.97
N GLU A 32 -16.52 -19.56 -6.98
CA GLU A 32 -17.87 -19.01 -7.14
C GLU A 32 -17.92 -17.49 -6.89
N ARG A 33 -16.84 -16.92 -6.36
CA ARG A 33 -16.75 -15.47 -6.14
C ARG A 33 -16.42 -14.77 -7.46
N ASP A 34 -17.30 -13.85 -7.86
CA ASP A 34 -17.02 -12.98 -9.00
C ASP A 34 -16.06 -11.83 -8.62
N TYR A 35 -15.63 -11.09 -9.63
CA TYR A 35 -14.79 -9.90 -9.48
C TYR A 35 -15.31 -8.94 -8.40
N LYS A 36 -16.61 -8.66 -8.39
CA LYS A 36 -17.22 -7.68 -7.47
C LYS A 36 -17.14 -8.15 -6.02
N MET A 37 -17.40 -9.43 -5.77
CA MET A 37 -17.24 -10.03 -4.44
C MET A 37 -15.78 -9.96 -3.98
N LYS A 38 -14.84 -10.33 -4.85
CA LYS A 38 -13.40 -10.26 -4.54
C LYS A 38 -12.93 -8.82 -4.28
N SER A 39 -13.41 -7.86 -5.06
CA SER A 39 -13.14 -6.43 -4.84
C SER A 39 -13.72 -5.90 -3.52
N ARG A 40 -14.91 -6.39 -3.11
CA ARG A 40 -15.49 -6.09 -1.78
C ARG A 40 -14.71 -6.73 -0.64
N LEU A 41 -14.07 -7.88 -0.83
CA LEU A 41 -13.13 -8.43 0.15
C LEU A 41 -11.91 -7.51 0.33
N VAL A 42 -11.32 -7.02 -0.77
CA VAL A 42 -10.20 -6.04 -0.69
C VAL A 42 -10.62 -4.81 0.12
N ALA A 43 -11.83 -4.29 -0.14
CA ALA A 43 -12.40 -3.18 0.62
C ALA A 43 -12.47 -3.46 2.13
N ALA A 44 -13.07 -4.59 2.50
CA ALA A 44 -13.28 -4.96 3.88
C ALA A 44 -11.96 -5.22 4.61
N TYR A 45 -11.00 -5.87 3.96
CA TYR A 45 -9.65 -6.06 4.51
C TYR A 45 -8.92 -4.74 4.74
N ASN A 46 -9.03 -3.79 3.80
CA ASN A 46 -8.46 -2.45 3.98
C ASN A 46 -9.03 -1.74 5.20
N ASN A 47 -10.35 -1.77 5.38
CA ASN A 47 -10.99 -1.10 6.51
C ASN A 47 -10.71 -1.81 7.85
N LEU A 48 -10.49 -3.12 7.85
CA LEU A 48 -10.05 -3.89 9.03
C LEU A 48 -8.56 -3.71 9.34
N GLY A 49 -7.79 -3.03 8.48
CA GLY A 49 -6.34 -2.91 8.61
C GLY A 49 -5.56 -4.18 8.26
N LEU A 50 -6.22 -5.16 7.64
CA LEU A 50 -5.62 -6.42 7.18
C LEU A 50 -4.99 -6.22 5.80
N PHE A 51 -3.99 -5.33 5.73
CA PHE A 51 -3.46 -4.84 4.45
C PHE A 51 -2.73 -5.91 3.63
N GLU A 52 -2.07 -6.89 4.27
CA GLU A 52 -1.42 -7.98 3.54
C GLU A 52 -2.45 -8.91 2.88
N ASP A 53 -3.55 -9.20 3.57
CA ASP A 53 -4.67 -9.98 3.00
C ASP A 53 -5.36 -9.21 1.88
N ALA A 54 -5.49 -7.88 2.02
CA ALA A 54 -5.99 -7.01 0.97
C ALA A 54 -5.11 -7.05 -0.29
N LEU A 55 -3.78 -6.96 -0.16
CA LEU A 55 -2.86 -7.08 -1.29
C LEU A 55 -2.95 -8.46 -1.94
N GLN A 56 -2.91 -9.53 -1.16
CA GLN A 56 -3.00 -10.88 -1.70
C GLN A 56 -4.31 -11.09 -2.47
N GLN A 57 -5.43 -10.60 -1.94
CA GLN A 57 -6.72 -10.70 -2.62
C GLN A 57 -6.80 -9.80 -3.86
N ALA A 58 -6.20 -8.61 -3.82
CA ALA A 58 -6.16 -7.68 -4.95
C ALA A 58 -5.32 -8.21 -6.11
N ASP A 59 -4.17 -8.84 -5.83
CA ASP A 59 -3.30 -9.45 -6.84
C ASP A 59 -4.03 -10.53 -7.64
N ARG A 60 -4.90 -11.33 -6.98
CA ARG A 60 -5.70 -12.37 -7.64
C ARG A 60 -6.71 -11.84 -8.66
N ILE A 61 -7.07 -10.56 -8.58
CA ILE A 61 -8.02 -9.91 -9.49
C ILE A 61 -7.39 -8.76 -10.28
N ALA A 62 -6.06 -8.68 -10.33
CA ALA A 62 -5.35 -7.59 -10.98
C ALA A 62 -5.65 -7.49 -12.48
N GLU A 63 -5.76 -8.62 -13.17
CA GLU A 63 -6.12 -8.66 -14.59
C GLU A 63 -7.54 -8.13 -14.84
N GLU A 64 -8.49 -8.54 -14.01
CA GLU A 64 -9.89 -8.11 -14.09
C GLU A 64 -10.06 -6.62 -13.71
N GLY A 65 -9.24 -6.13 -12.77
CA GLY A 65 -9.28 -4.77 -12.23
C GLY A 65 -8.48 -3.73 -13.00
N GLN A 66 -7.76 -4.12 -14.06
CA GLN A 66 -6.85 -3.21 -14.80
C GLN A 66 -7.51 -1.90 -15.25
N HIS A 67 -8.80 -1.94 -15.60
CA HIS A 67 -9.58 -0.80 -16.09
C HIS A 67 -10.62 -0.30 -15.08
N ASP A 68 -10.55 -0.75 -13.83
CA ASP A 68 -11.44 -0.34 -12.75
C ASP A 68 -10.74 0.72 -11.87
N PRO A 69 -11.15 1.99 -11.93
CA PRO A 69 -10.56 3.04 -11.10
C PRO A 69 -10.69 2.73 -9.60
N LEU A 70 -11.77 2.08 -9.17
CA LEU A 70 -12.00 1.74 -7.77
C LEU A 70 -11.03 0.65 -7.30
N TRP A 71 -10.64 -0.29 -8.16
CA TRP A 71 -9.61 -1.28 -7.83
C TRP A 71 -8.25 -0.62 -7.62
N HIS A 72 -7.84 0.27 -8.53
CA HIS A 72 -6.60 1.03 -8.40
C HIS A 72 -6.59 1.90 -7.14
N TYR A 73 -7.70 2.55 -6.81
CA TYR A 73 -7.85 3.28 -5.55
C TYR A 73 -7.64 2.37 -4.34
N ARG A 74 -8.32 1.21 -4.30
CA ARG A 74 -8.21 0.26 -3.18
C ARG A 74 -6.79 -0.25 -3.00
N VAL A 75 -6.11 -0.62 -4.09
CA VAL A 75 -4.72 -1.08 -4.07
C VAL A 75 -3.76 0.04 -3.63
N GLY A 76 -3.97 1.25 -4.13
CA GLY A 76 -3.19 2.43 -3.72
C GLY A 76 -3.33 2.70 -2.23
N PHE A 77 -4.55 2.62 -1.70
CA PHE A 77 -4.83 2.74 -0.27
C PHE A 77 -4.11 1.66 0.53
N THR A 78 -4.17 0.41 0.08
CA THR A 78 -3.44 -0.69 0.74
C THR A 78 -1.93 -0.44 0.75
N PHE A 79 -1.34 -0.06 -0.39
CA PHE A 79 0.08 0.25 -0.49
C PHE A 79 0.50 1.41 0.42
N TYR A 80 -0.32 2.45 0.53
CA TYR A 80 -0.07 3.56 1.43
C TYR A 80 0.07 3.09 2.88
N HIS A 81 -0.82 2.21 3.33
CA HIS A 81 -0.81 1.70 4.70
C HIS A 81 0.35 0.75 5.01
N VAL A 82 0.81 -0.04 4.04
CA VAL A 82 2.05 -0.84 4.18
C VAL A 82 3.33 -0.03 3.90
N LYS A 83 3.22 1.30 3.81
CA LYS A 83 4.34 2.26 3.61
C LYS A 83 5.09 2.10 2.29
N ARG A 84 4.47 1.46 1.31
CA ARG A 84 4.93 1.32 -0.08
C ARG A 84 4.46 2.53 -0.89
N TYR A 85 4.99 3.70 -0.52
CA TYR A 85 4.45 4.97 -0.97
C TYR A 85 4.64 5.22 -2.47
N GLU A 86 5.73 4.73 -3.08
CA GLU A 86 5.90 4.84 -4.54
C GLU A 86 4.83 4.04 -5.31
N GLU A 87 4.55 2.81 -4.87
CA GLU A 87 3.49 2.00 -5.49
C GLU A 87 2.10 2.58 -5.25
N ALA A 88 1.86 3.15 -4.06
CA ALA A 88 0.61 3.85 -3.75
C ALA A 88 0.35 5.00 -4.74
N VAL A 89 1.37 5.85 -4.97
CA VAL A 89 1.28 6.96 -5.94
C VAL A 89 0.98 6.45 -7.34
N GLN A 90 1.62 5.36 -7.76
CA GLN A 90 1.39 4.82 -9.10
C GLN A 90 -0.04 4.30 -9.26
N ALA A 91 -0.58 3.60 -8.25
CA ALA A 91 -1.94 3.11 -8.26
C ALA A 91 -2.97 4.27 -8.26
N PHE A 92 -2.80 5.27 -7.38
CA PHE A 92 -3.68 6.44 -7.36
C PHE A 92 -3.63 7.22 -8.66
N ARG A 93 -2.46 7.37 -9.28
CA ARG A 93 -2.33 8.01 -10.59
C ARG A 93 -3.12 7.26 -11.66
N THR A 94 -3.07 5.93 -11.67
CA THR A 94 -3.86 5.15 -12.63
C THR A 94 -5.36 5.27 -12.36
N ALA A 95 -5.78 5.31 -11.08
CA ALA A 95 -7.18 5.57 -10.72
C ALA A 95 -7.67 6.93 -11.24
N ASP A 96 -6.90 8.01 -11.02
CA ASP A 96 -7.20 9.36 -11.50
C ASP A 96 -7.20 9.46 -13.04
N GLN A 97 -6.30 8.73 -13.73
CA GLN A 97 -6.31 8.67 -15.20
C GLN A 97 -7.56 8.00 -15.77
N LEU A 98 -8.08 6.97 -15.09
CA LEU A 98 -9.29 6.25 -15.49
C LEU A 98 -10.56 7.05 -15.14
N GLN A 99 -10.57 7.71 -13.99
CA GLN A 99 -11.67 8.54 -13.53
C GLN A 99 -11.13 9.79 -12.84
N PRO A 100 -10.95 10.90 -13.58
CA PRO A 100 -10.41 12.13 -13.01
C PRO A 100 -11.47 12.87 -12.18
N GLY A 101 -11.00 13.67 -11.22
CA GLY A 101 -11.85 14.56 -10.43
C GLY A 101 -12.38 13.96 -9.13
N ASP A 102 -11.76 12.88 -8.64
CA ASP A 102 -11.98 12.35 -7.31
C ASP A 102 -11.01 13.01 -6.31
N GLU A 103 -11.54 13.87 -5.43
CA GLU A 103 -10.76 14.64 -4.46
C GLU A 103 -10.02 13.73 -3.46
N ASP A 104 -10.56 12.55 -3.13
CA ASP A 104 -9.92 11.62 -2.20
C ASP A 104 -8.69 10.98 -2.85
N ILE A 105 -8.78 10.64 -4.15
CA ILE A 105 -7.63 10.12 -4.91
C ILE A 105 -6.52 11.17 -4.97
N GLU A 106 -6.86 12.43 -5.29
CA GLU A 106 -5.89 13.52 -5.35
C GLU A 106 -5.19 13.71 -4.00
N TYR A 107 -5.98 13.79 -2.92
CA TYR A 107 -5.48 13.94 -1.56
C TYR A 107 -4.54 12.80 -1.14
N LEU A 108 -4.94 11.54 -1.35
CA LEU A 108 -4.13 10.39 -0.98
C LEU A 108 -2.86 10.26 -1.84
N MET A 109 -2.93 10.64 -3.11
CA MET A 109 -1.75 10.70 -3.97
C MET A 109 -0.74 11.73 -3.47
N GLU A 110 -1.18 12.95 -3.13
CA GLU A 110 -0.31 13.99 -2.59
C GLU A 110 0.32 13.59 -1.24
N LEU A 111 -0.50 12.99 -0.36
CA LEU A 111 -0.04 12.50 0.93
C LEU A 111 1.04 11.42 0.77
N SER A 112 0.83 10.48 -0.17
CA SER A 112 1.78 9.42 -0.51
C SER A 112 3.09 9.98 -1.07
N LEU A 113 3.03 10.95 -1.99
CA LEU A 113 4.21 11.66 -2.51
C LEU A 113 5.02 12.33 -1.40
N THR A 114 4.34 12.98 -0.47
CA THR A 114 4.97 13.66 0.66
C THR A 114 5.65 12.68 1.61
N LYS A 115 5.04 11.51 1.84
CA LYS A 115 5.63 10.45 2.67
C LYS A 115 6.85 9.80 2.00
N SER A 116 6.78 9.47 0.70
CA SER A 116 7.92 8.95 -0.08
C SER A 116 9.13 9.91 -0.04
N ARG A 117 8.92 11.22 -0.24
CA ARG A 117 10.00 12.21 -0.15
C ARG A 117 10.66 12.28 1.23
N LYS A 118 9.86 12.16 2.30
CA LYS A 118 10.36 12.17 3.68
C LYS A 118 11.21 10.94 3.97
N THR A 119 10.76 9.74 3.59
CA THR A 119 11.52 8.50 3.81
C THR A 119 12.84 8.49 3.03
N ALA A 120 12.84 9.01 1.79
CA ALA A 120 14.06 9.15 0.98
C ALA A 120 15.09 10.10 1.63
N THR A 121 14.63 11.23 2.16
CA THR A 121 15.48 12.20 2.88
C THR A 121 16.10 11.58 4.13
N THR A 122 15.30 10.93 4.98
CA THR A 122 15.79 10.28 6.20
C THR A 122 16.81 9.19 5.90
N ARG A 123 16.59 8.37 4.86
CA ARG A 123 17.54 7.32 4.46
C ARG A 123 18.89 7.91 4.02
N THR A 124 18.87 9.04 3.32
CA THR A 124 20.09 9.71 2.84
C THR A 124 20.90 10.29 3.99
N THR A 125 20.24 10.92 4.98
CA THR A 125 20.89 11.46 6.18
C THR A 125 21.50 10.36 7.06
N ASN A 126 20.82 9.23 7.23
CA ASN A 126 21.38 8.13 8.02
C ASN A 126 22.63 7.51 7.36
N CYS A 127 22.62 7.32 6.03
CA CYS A 127 23.76 6.76 5.30
C CYS A 127 24.99 7.68 5.33
N SER A 128 24.80 9.01 5.27
CA SER A 128 25.91 9.96 5.38
C SER A 128 26.48 10.02 6.80
N GLN A 129 25.65 9.87 7.85
CA GLN A 129 26.10 9.75 9.24
C GLN A 129 26.88 8.45 9.49
N GLU A 130 26.40 7.32 8.99
CA GLU A 130 27.09 6.02 9.11
C GLU A 130 28.46 6.03 8.41
N ARG A 131 28.57 6.61 7.20
CA ARG A 131 29.87 6.76 6.53
C ARG A 131 30.83 7.64 7.33
N SER A 132 30.37 8.76 7.85
CA SER A 132 31.20 9.67 8.66
C SER A 132 31.70 8.99 9.95
N SER A 133 30.86 8.17 10.59
CA SER A 133 31.24 7.37 11.76
C SER A 133 32.35 6.36 11.41
N LEU A 134 32.20 5.63 10.30
CA LEU A 134 33.19 4.65 9.84
C LEU A 134 34.51 5.32 9.42
N GLU A 135 34.45 6.47 8.73
CA GLU A 135 35.65 7.24 8.38
C GLU A 135 36.41 7.72 9.64
N SER A 136 35.68 8.13 10.69
CA SER A 136 36.30 8.53 11.96
C SER A 136 36.95 7.37 12.73
N GLU A 137 36.37 6.15 12.66
CA GLU A 137 36.95 4.93 13.24
C GLU A 137 38.17 4.43 12.46
N TRP A 138 38.15 4.49 11.12
CA TRP A 138 39.30 4.14 10.27
C TRP A 138 40.49 5.08 10.49
N ILE A 139 40.27 6.40 10.58
CA ILE A 139 41.34 7.37 10.88
C ILE A 139 41.96 7.13 12.27
N SER A 140 41.18 6.60 13.22
CA SER A 140 41.68 6.27 14.56
C SER A 140 42.50 4.97 14.62
N SER A 141 42.28 4.03 13.69
CA SER A 141 42.98 2.73 13.65
C SER A 141 44.23 2.73 12.75
N ASP A 142 44.28 3.56 11.70
CA ASP A 142 45.46 3.70 10.83
C ASP A 142 46.61 4.54 11.43
N ARG A 143 46.38 5.22 12.57
CA ARG A 143 47.43 5.97 13.28
C ARG A 143 48.48 5.07 13.96
N ALA A 144 48.35 3.74 13.84
CA ALA A 144 49.29 2.77 14.39
C ALA A 144 50.38 2.29 13.40
N PHE A 145 50.36 2.66 12.11
CA PHE A 145 51.26 2.05 11.10
C PHE A 145 52.39 2.96 10.56
N PHE A 146 52.38 4.28 10.81
CA PHE A 146 53.49 5.17 10.41
C PHE A 146 54.45 5.42 11.57
N GLY A 147 55.31 4.44 11.83
CA GLY A 147 56.37 4.56 12.81
C GLY A 147 57.50 3.57 12.57
N TYR A 148 58.14 3.58 11.39
CA TYR A 148 59.53 3.11 11.24
C TYR A 148 60.09 3.59 9.89
N VAL A 149 60.70 4.77 9.87
CA VAL A 149 61.75 5.12 8.90
C VAL A 149 62.89 5.75 9.70
N SER A 150 64.00 5.03 9.81
CA SER A 150 65.35 5.53 10.02
C SER A 150 66.32 4.50 9.46
#